data_AF-A0AA35RZK6-F1
#
_entry.id   AF-A0AA35RZK6-F1
#
_cell.length_a   1.000
_cell.length_b   1.000
_cell.length_c   1.000
_cell.angle_alpha   90.00
_cell.angle_beta   90.00
_cell.angle_gamma   90.00
#
_symmetry.space_group_name_H-M   'P 1'
#
loop_
_entity.id
_entity.type
_entity.pdbx_description
1 polymer ?
#
loop_
_entity_poly.entity_id
_entity_poly.type
_entity_poly.pdbx_seq_one_letter_code
_entity_poly.pdbx_strand_id
1 'polypeptide(L)'
;MIAGPRAKITDFGMSKLASVNPRMTALTLCPGNVLYMSPEALDEAKSYTAKLDIFSFGVIVIQILTRKFPNPTDRFRIVRSEQREDEDDDEESEVRKVVPETERRQAHLNLIAATHSLKPVVLQCLKKKESLRPSALQLGERLSALKGSSQYTESRQQAESNSEVEQLQLQLRGQRILTDAKTKEAEEYQEQIAQLGNAIEDRDRQLLEQQYSLVDNILSVSGEGATTAGTKCAASTQAGHDIF
;
A
#
# COMPACT_ATOMS: atom_id res chain seq x y z
N MET A 1 6.23 16.61 -1.02
CA MET A 1 6.34 15.69 -2.17
C MET A 1 7.72 15.05 -2.16
N ILE A 2 7.83 13.75 -1.91
CA ILE A 2 9.07 13.00 -2.15
C ILE A 2 9.14 12.78 -3.66
N ALA A 3 10.08 13.44 -4.32
CA ALA A 3 10.23 13.45 -5.77
C ALA A 3 10.70 12.08 -6.32
N GLY A 4 9.84 11.40 -7.08
CA GLY A 4 10.16 10.26 -7.94
C GLY A 4 10.64 8.97 -7.25
N PRO A 5 10.81 7.86 -8.01
CA PRO A 5 11.24 6.56 -7.50
C PRO A 5 12.76 6.50 -7.25
N ARG A 6 13.31 7.52 -6.60
CA ARG A 6 14.74 7.63 -6.29
C ARG A 6 14.97 7.39 -4.80
N ALA A 7 15.54 6.22 -4.48
CA ALA A 7 15.96 5.92 -3.13
C ALA A 7 17.05 6.90 -2.66
N LYS A 8 16.98 7.30 -1.39
CA LYS A 8 17.97 8.12 -0.70
C LYS A 8 18.36 7.41 0.59
N ILE A 9 19.65 7.41 0.90
CA ILE A 9 20.14 6.89 2.18
C ILE A 9 19.99 8.00 3.23
N THR A 10 19.40 7.64 4.36
CA THR A 10 19.18 8.52 5.51
C THR A 10 19.71 7.83 6.76
N ASP A 11 19.72 8.54 7.89
CA ASP A 11 20.18 8.03 9.19
C ASP A 11 21.67 7.65 9.23
N PHE A 12 22.51 8.68 9.28
CA PHE A 12 23.97 8.55 9.47
C PHE A 12 24.37 8.56 10.95
N GLY A 13 23.44 8.34 11.89
CA GLY A 13 23.70 8.45 13.33
C GLY A 13 24.77 7.49 13.85
N MET A 14 25.00 6.38 13.14
CA MET A 14 26.03 5.37 13.43
C MET A 14 27.21 5.37 12.44
N SER A 15 27.27 6.34 11.52
CA SER A 15 28.36 6.42 10.54
C SER A 15 29.65 6.93 11.17
N LYS A 16 30.79 6.34 10.80
CA LYS A 16 32.12 6.73 11.29
C LYS A 16 33.01 7.22 10.14
N LEU A 17 33.74 8.32 10.38
CA LEU A 17 34.77 8.80 9.44
C LEU A 17 36.08 8.04 9.66
N ALA A 18 36.53 7.36 8.61
CA ALA A 18 37.75 6.53 8.66
C ALA A 18 39.04 7.32 8.90
N SER A 19 39.08 8.63 8.61
CA SER A 19 40.30 9.45 8.64
C SER A 19 40.70 9.95 10.02
N VAL A 20 39.81 9.92 11.02
CA VAL A 20 40.03 10.65 12.28
C VAL A 20 40.74 9.78 13.34
N ASN A 21 40.49 8.47 13.41
CA ASN A 21 41.25 7.57 14.29
C ASN A 21 40.96 6.07 14.00
N PRO A 22 41.93 5.29 13.46
CA PRO A 22 41.77 3.85 13.24
C PRO A 22 41.49 3.04 14.51
N ARG A 23 41.75 3.61 15.70
CA ARG A 23 41.48 2.98 16.99
C ARG A 23 40.07 3.28 17.54
N MET A 24 39.40 4.35 17.08
CA MET A 24 38.01 4.67 17.49
C MET A 24 36.95 3.96 16.64
N THR A 25 37.31 3.49 15.45
CA THR A 25 36.44 2.61 14.66
C THR A 25 36.15 1.31 15.40
N ALA A 26 37.12 0.79 16.19
CA ALA A 26 37.03 -0.47 16.93
C ALA A 26 36.07 -0.49 18.13
N LEU A 27 35.72 0.67 18.71
CA LEU A 27 35.09 0.73 20.04
C LEU A 27 33.61 1.11 19.97
N THR A 28 32.79 0.18 19.51
CA THR A 28 31.37 0.24 19.86
C THR A 28 30.91 -1.20 20.08
N LEU A 29 30.50 -1.51 21.31
CA LEU A 29 29.80 -2.75 21.61
C LEU A 29 28.48 -2.72 20.81
N CYS A 30 28.51 -3.30 19.60
CA CYS A 30 27.34 -3.64 18.80
C CYS A 30 26.43 -2.46 18.36
N PRO A 31 26.88 -1.44 17.59
CA PRO A 31 25.98 -0.51 16.94
C PRO A 31 25.56 -1.09 15.59
N GLY A 32 24.51 -1.90 15.57
CA GLY A 32 24.00 -2.41 14.30
C GLY A 32 22.87 -3.39 14.46
N ASN A 33 22.07 -3.53 13.41
CA ASN A 33 21.10 -4.61 13.35
C ASN A 33 21.84 -5.92 13.00
N VAL A 34 21.90 -6.85 13.97
CA VAL A 34 22.67 -8.11 13.91
C VAL A 34 22.37 -8.92 12.64
N LEU A 35 21.16 -8.79 12.10
CA LEU A 35 20.74 -9.52 10.90
C LEU A 35 21.46 -9.07 9.62
N TYR A 36 21.96 -7.83 9.59
CA TYR A 36 22.66 -7.23 8.45
C TYR A 36 24.17 -7.17 8.64
N MET A 37 24.66 -7.40 9.86
CA MET A 37 26.08 -7.31 10.18
C MET A 37 26.88 -8.43 9.51
N SER A 38 28.06 -8.05 9.02
CA SER A 38 29.07 -9.01 8.55
C SER A 38 29.56 -9.90 9.70
N PRO A 39 30.12 -11.09 9.40
CA PRO A 39 30.59 -11.96 10.45
C PRO A 39 31.74 -11.34 11.28
N GLU A 40 32.64 -10.60 10.66
CA GLU A 40 33.75 -9.97 11.37
C GLU A 40 33.32 -8.78 12.26
N ALA A 41 32.17 -8.16 12.01
CA ALA A 41 31.64 -7.09 12.86
C ALA A 41 31.15 -7.59 14.23
N LEU A 42 30.91 -8.90 14.34
CA LEU A 42 30.49 -9.56 15.57
C LEU A 42 31.70 -10.12 16.36
N ASP A 43 32.90 -10.04 15.78
CA ASP A 43 34.13 -10.45 16.47
C ASP A 43 34.71 -9.22 17.19
N GLU A 44 34.87 -9.29 18.51
CA GLU A 44 35.29 -8.16 19.38
C GLU A 44 36.67 -7.55 19.02
N ALA A 45 37.46 -8.22 18.18
CA ALA A 45 38.89 -7.93 17.99
C ALA A 45 39.26 -7.36 16.60
N LYS A 46 38.31 -6.95 15.74
CA LYS A 46 38.62 -6.60 14.34
C LYS A 46 38.36 -5.15 13.94
N SER A 47 39.21 -4.71 13.00
CA SER A 47 39.14 -3.41 12.32
C SER A 47 37.85 -3.29 11.51
N TYR A 48 37.16 -2.16 11.67
CA TYR A 48 35.99 -1.84 10.86
C TYR A 48 36.45 -1.22 9.54
N THR A 49 36.14 -1.89 8.44
CA THR A 49 36.47 -1.42 7.08
C THR A 49 35.19 -1.09 6.30
N ALA A 50 35.32 -0.36 5.20
CA ALA A 50 34.20 -0.11 4.28
C ALA A 50 33.59 -1.40 3.69
N LYS A 51 34.25 -2.57 3.85
CA LYS A 51 33.74 -3.87 3.39
C LYS A 51 32.62 -4.41 4.26
N LEU A 52 32.43 -3.86 5.46
CA LEU A 52 31.28 -4.14 6.31
C LEU A 52 29.98 -3.72 5.62
N ASP A 53 29.96 -2.49 5.09
CA ASP A 53 28.80 -1.95 4.37
C ASP A 53 28.48 -2.73 3.11
N ILE A 54 29.52 -3.29 2.46
CA ILE A 54 29.34 -4.16 1.29
C ILE A 54 28.60 -5.45 1.64
N PHE A 55 28.88 -6.04 2.81
CA PHE A 55 28.14 -7.20 3.27
C PHE A 55 26.69 -6.84 3.55
N SER A 56 26.45 -5.77 4.31
CA SER A 56 25.11 -5.27 4.64
C SER A 56 24.29 -4.96 3.37
N PHE A 57 24.93 -4.36 2.36
CA PHE A 57 24.34 -4.15 1.05
C PHE A 57 23.86 -5.46 0.40
N GLY A 58 24.67 -6.51 0.45
CA GLY A 58 24.28 -7.84 -0.05
C GLY A 58 23.02 -8.39 0.64
N VAL A 59 22.91 -8.21 1.96
CA VAL A 59 21.71 -8.60 2.73
C VAL A 59 20.49 -7.77 2.33
N ILE A 60 20.66 -6.45 2.15
CA ILE A 60 19.59 -5.55 1.69
C ILE A 60 19.10 -5.96 0.29
N VAL A 61 19.99 -6.30 -0.63
CA VAL A 61 19.59 -6.76 -1.97
C VAL A 61 18.77 -8.05 -1.87
N ILE A 62 19.13 -8.99 -0.98
CA ILE A 62 18.31 -10.19 -0.73
C ILE A 62 16.91 -9.80 -0.24
N GLN A 63 16.83 -8.88 0.73
CA GLN A 63 15.56 -8.41 1.25
C GLN A 63 14.70 -7.75 0.16
N ILE A 64 15.29 -6.93 -0.71
CA ILE A 64 14.59 -6.29 -1.83
C ILE A 64 14.03 -7.34 -2.80
N LEU A 65 14.85 -8.33 -3.17
CA LEU A 65 14.46 -9.35 -4.15
C LEU A 65 13.44 -10.34 -3.61
N THR A 66 13.49 -10.64 -2.32
CA THR A 66 12.57 -11.60 -1.68
C THR A 66 11.34 -10.94 -1.07
N ARG A 67 11.38 -9.62 -0.85
CA ARG A 67 10.39 -8.84 -0.08
C ARG A 67 10.14 -9.40 1.33
N LYS A 68 11.12 -10.09 1.90
CA LYS A 68 11.06 -10.71 3.23
C LYS A 68 12.16 -10.17 4.12
N PHE A 69 11.84 -9.97 5.40
CA PHE A 69 12.85 -9.63 6.40
C PHE A 69 13.92 -10.73 6.48
N PRO A 70 15.20 -10.37 6.67
CA PRO A 70 16.26 -11.35 6.86
C PRO A 70 15.95 -12.24 8.07
N ASN A 71 16.07 -13.55 7.88
CA ASN A 71 15.93 -14.54 8.95
C ASN A 71 17.01 -15.61 8.76
N PRO A 72 18.27 -15.30 9.10
CA PRO A 72 19.38 -16.25 8.97
C PRO A 72 19.33 -17.31 10.06
N THR A 73 19.71 -18.54 9.74
CA THR A 73 19.84 -19.62 10.73
C THR A 73 21.04 -19.38 11.66
N ASP A 74 21.21 -20.28 12.63
CA ASP A 74 22.27 -20.20 13.62
C ASP A 74 23.67 -20.10 13.02
N ARG A 75 24.51 -19.33 13.71
CA ARG A 75 25.89 -19.06 13.29
C ARG A 75 26.79 -20.27 13.44
N PHE A 76 26.44 -21.17 14.34
CA PHE A 76 27.22 -22.35 14.68
C PHE A 76 26.36 -23.59 14.54
N ARG A 77 26.96 -24.67 14.04
CA ARG A 77 26.40 -26.03 14.08
C ARG A 77 27.27 -26.85 15.01
N ILE A 78 26.66 -27.58 15.93
CA ILE A 78 27.36 -28.56 16.77
C ILE A 78 27.63 -29.79 15.92
N VAL A 79 28.89 -30.24 15.90
CA VAL A 79 29.32 -31.43 15.17
C VAL A 79 30.12 -32.29 16.15
N ARG A 80 29.86 -33.59 16.13
CA ARG A 80 30.67 -34.58 16.86
C ARG A 80 32.02 -34.72 16.15
N SER A 81 33.12 -34.61 16.87
CA SER A 81 34.45 -34.80 16.29
C SER A 81 34.69 -36.27 15.97
N GLU A 82 34.93 -36.59 14.70
CA GLU A 82 35.28 -37.96 14.27
C GLU A 82 36.81 -38.25 14.34
N GLN A 83 37.59 -37.44 15.06
CA GLN A 83 39.04 -37.67 15.14
C GLN A 83 39.36 -38.75 16.19
N ARG A 84 39.36 -40.01 15.72
CA ARG A 84 40.16 -41.09 16.31
C ARG A 84 41.52 -41.11 15.64
N GLU A 85 42.56 -40.74 16.37
CA GLU A 85 43.91 -41.32 16.31
C GLU A 85 44.50 -41.07 17.70
N ASP A 86 44.12 -41.91 18.66
CA ASP A 86 44.88 -42.35 19.83
C ASP A 86 43.90 -43.07 20.78
N GLU A 87 44.22 -44.33 21.08
CA GLU A 87 43.51 -45.14 22.08
C GLU A 87 43.83 -44.55 23.46
N ASP A 88 42.84 -44.48 24.35
CA ASP A 88 42.89 -43.98 25.74
C ASP A 88 42.46 -42.51 25.95
N ASP A 89 41.19 -42.18 25.66
CA ASP A 89 40.30 -41.37 26.53
C ASP A 89 38.97 -41.06 25.78
N ASP A 90 37.88 -41.73 26.17
CA ASP A 90 36.52 -41.61 25.59
C ASP A 90 35.79 -40.32 26.06
N GLU A 91 36.33 -39.13 25.82
CA GLU A 91 35.57 -37.87 25.94
C GLU A 91 35.12 -37.38 24.55
N GLU A 92 33.89 -37.76 24.17
CA GLU A 92 33.21 -37.28 22.97
C GLU A 92 33.03 -35.75 23.03
N SER A 93 33.97 -35.01 22.44
CA SER A 93 33.98 -33.55 22.49
C SER A 93 33.11 -32.94 21.38
N GLU A 94 32.06 -32.22 21.77
CA GLU A 94 31.20 -31.47 20.84
C GLU A 94 31.93 -30.21 20.33
N VAL A 95 32.15 -30.11 19.01
CA VAL A 95 32.81 -28.95 18.39
C VAL A 95 31.80 -28.03 17.72
N ARG A 96 31.88 -26.72 18.02
CA ARG A 96 31.09 -25.67 17.36
C ARG A 96 31.73 -25.24 16.04
N LYS A 97 31.12 -25.62 14.91
CA LYS A 97 31.57 -25.22 13.57
C LYS A 97 30.83 -23.99 13.08
N VAL A 98 31.57 -22.97 12.61
CA VAL A 98 30.98 -21.75 12.01
C VAL A 98 30.30 -22.08 10.69
N VAL A 99 29.03 -21.72 10.56
CA VAL A 99 28.23 -21.89 9.34
C VAL A 99 28.47 -20.71 8.39
N PRO A 100 28.77 -20.94 7.10
CA PRO A 100 28.92 -19.88 6.11
C PRO A 100 27.65 -19.03 5.95
N GLU A 101 27.81 -17.73 5.74
CA GLU A 101 26.69 -16.78 5.63
C GLU A 101 25.74 -17.05 4.45
N THR A 102 26.22 -17.73 3.40
CA THR A 102 25.40 -18.21 2.29
C THR A 102 24.48 -19.35 2.70
N GLU A 103 24.99 -20.30 3.50
CA GLU A 103 24.21 -21.42 4.04
C GLU A 103 23.20 -20.91 5.07
N ARG A 104 23.62 -19.98 5.94
CA ARG A 104 22.73 -19.35 6.91
C ARG A 104 21.52 -18.66 6.29
N ARG A 105 21.65 -18.15 5.06
CA ARG A 105 20.60 -17.43 4.31
C ARG A 105 20.07 -18.23 3.12
N GLN A 106 20.29 -19.55 3.09
CA GLN A 106 19.94 -20.37 1.94
C GLN A 106 18.45 -20.30 1.59
N ALA A 107 17.58 -20.23 2.61
CA ALA A 107 16.13 -20.10 2.42
C ALA A 107 15.77 -18.88 1.56
N HIS A 108 16.33 -17.70 1.85
CA HIS A 108 16.09 -16.49 1.06
C HIS A 108 16.80 -16.53 -0.29
N LEU A 109 18.02 -17.08 -0.36
CA LEU A 109 18.76 -17.22 -1.61
C LEU A 109 18.08 -18.17 -2.62
N ASN A 110 17.31 -19.16 -2.13
CA ASN A 110 16.51 -20.06 -2.95
C ASN A 110 15.28 -19.38 -3.55
N LEU A 111 14.74 -18.34 -2.89
CA LEU A 111 13.62 -17.56 -3.43
C LEU A 111 14.05 -16.67 -4.61
N ILE A 112 15.35 -16.37 -4.73
CA ILE A 112 15.89 -15.58 -5.83
C ILE A 112 16.16 -16.53 -7.01
N ALA A 113 15.56 -16.24 -8.17
CA ALA A 113 15.76 -17.01 -9.39
C ALA A 113 17.26 -17.22 -9.70
N ALA A 114 17.64 -18.43 -10.10
CA ALA A 114 19.05 -18.77 -10.38
C ALA A 114 19.66 -17.90 -11.48
N THR A 115 18.85 -17.48 -12.46
CA THR A 115 19.21 -16.62 -13.59
C THR A 115 19.19 -15.13 -13.26
N HIS A 116 18.82 -14.73 -12.04
CA HIS A 116 18.66 -13.33 -11.69
C HIS A 116 20.02 -12.60 -11.72
N SER A 117 20.13 -11.52 -12.49
CA SER A 117 21.37 -10.77 -12.74
C SER A 117 22.08 -10.27 -11.48
N LEU A 118 21.34 -9.98 -10.40
CA LEU A 118 21.91 -9.57 -9.12
C LEU A 118 22.39 -10.72 -8.22
N LYS A 119 22.02 -11.98 -8.49
CA LYS A 119 22.37 -13.12 -7.62
C LYS A 119 23.89 -13.32 -7.49
N PRO A 120 24.70 -13.26 -8.57
CA PRO A 120 26.16 -13.33 -8.45
C PRO A 120 26.77 -12.15 -7.66
N VAL A 121 26.17 -10.95 -7.76
CA VAL A 121 26.61 -9.77 -7.01
C VAL A 121 26.42 -10.00 -5.51
N VAL A 122 25.23 -10.48 -5.12
CA VAL A 122 24.89 -10.81 -3.73
C VAL A 122 25.84 -11.86 -3.16
N LEU A 123 26.07 -12.96 -3.88
CA LEU A 123 26.95 -14.04 -3.41
C LEU A 123 28.40 -13.58 -3.20
N GLN A 124 28.86 -12.59 -3.97
CA GLN A 124 30.19 -12.00 -3.77
C GLN A 124 30.23 -11.08 -2.55
N CYS A 125 29.15 -10.34 -2.28
CA CYS A 125 29.04 -9.50 -1.09
C CYS A 125 29.04 -10.32 0.22
N LEU A 126 28.47 -11.52 0.20
CA LEU A 126 28.36 -12.40 1.37
C LEU A 126 29.61 -13.28 1.65
N LYS A 127 30.73 -13.05 0.96
CA LYS A 127 31.97 -13.81 1.22
C LYS A 127 32.47 -13.56 2.65
N LYS A 128 32.88 -14.65 3.34
CA LYS A 128 33.43 -14.59 4.71
C LYS A 128 34.62 -13.64 4.82
N LYS A 129 35.57 -13.74 3.88
CA LYS A 129 36.75 -12.86 3.86
C LYS A 129 36.39 -11.52 3.20
N GLU A 130 36.59 -10.42 3.91
CA GLU A 130 36.28 -9.06 3.42
C GLU A 130 37.02 -8.70 2.11
N SER A 131 38.25 -9.21 1.92
CA SER A 131 39.07 -8.93 0.73
C SER A 131 38.48 -9.53 -0.56
N LEU A 132 37.61 -10.52 -0.45
CA LEU A 132 36.95 -11.16 -1.60
C LEU A 132 35.67 -10.43 -2.04
N ARG A 133 35.19 -9.51 -1.21
CA ARG A 133 34.02 -8.68 -1.53
C ARG A 133 34.46 -7.57 -2.49
N PRO A 134 33.59 -7.10 -3.40
CA PRO A 134 33.90 -5.97 -4.28
C PRO A 134 34.05 -4.67 -3.48
N SER A 135 34.59 -3.62 -4.09
CA SER A 135 34.49 -2.25 -3.56
C SER A 135 33.12 -1.64 -3.90
N ALA A 136 32.73 -0.58 -3.21
CA ALA A 136 31.52 0.17 -3.55
C ALA A 136 31.54 0.70 -5.00
N LEU A 137 32.72 1.12 -5.46
CA LEU A 137 32.93 1.56 -6.85
C LEU A 137 32.66 0.41 -7.84
N GLN A 138 33.28 -0.75 -7.62
CA GLN A 138 33.09 -1.93 -8.47
C GLN A 138 31.63 -2.40 -8.47
N LEU A 139 30.93 -2.30 -7.34
CA LEU A 139 29.49 -2.55 -7.29
C LEU A 139 28.71 -1.54 -8.11
N GLY A 140 29.02 -0.25 -7.98
CA GLY A 140 28.38 0.81 -8.76
C GLY A 140 28.53 0.59 -10.26
N GLU A 141 29.73 0.26 -10.73
CA GLU A 141 30.01 -0.06 -12.13
C GLU A 141 29.21 -1.28 -12.62
N ARG A 142 29.21 -2.37 -11.85
CA ARG A 142 28.46 -3.59 -12.20
C ARG A 142 26.96 -3.36 -12.25
N LEU A 143 26.41 -2.65 -11.26
CA LEU A 143 24.98 -2.32 -11.23
C LEU A 143 24.61 -1.36 -12.36
N SER A 144 25.51 -0.42 -12.71
CA SER A 144 25.32 0.47 -13.86
C SER A 144 25.27 -0.32 -15.17
N ALA A 145 26.17 -1.28 -15.36
CA ALA A 145 26.16 -2.16 -16.54
C ALA A 145 24.85 -2.95 -16.66
N LEU A 146 24.27 -3.40 -15.53
CA LEU A 146 22.99 -4.09 -15.53
C LEU A 146 21.81 -3.20 -15.95
N LYS A 147 21.91 -1.88 -15.79
CA LYS A 147 20.88 -0.94 -16.28
C LYS A 147 20.78 -0.90 -17.80
N GLY A 148 21.81 -1.34 -18.53
CA GLY A 148 21.76 -1.47 -19.98
C GLY A 148 21.06 -2.74 -20.48
N SER A 149 20.64 -3.64 -19.59
CA SER A 149 20.00 -4.90 -19.99
C SER A 149 18.53 -4.71 -20.38
N SER A 150 18.03 -5.52 -21.34
CA SER A 150 16.62 -5.52 -21.74
C SER A 150 15.69 -5.74 -20.54
N GLN A 151 16.04 -6.69 -19.67
CA GLN A 151 15.28 -7.00 -18.45
C GLN A 151 15.10 -5.78 -17.53
N TYR A 152 16.13 -4.94 -17.39
CA TYR A 152 16.02 -3.72 -16.60
C TYR A 152 15.08 -2.70 -17.25
N THR A 153 15.23 -2.48 -18.56
CA THR A 153 14.40 -1.52 -19.31
C THR A 153 12.93 -1.91 -19.27
N GLU A 154 12.62 -3.19 -19.51
CA GLU A 154 11.27 -3.74 -19.42
C GLU A 154 10.69 -3.57 -18.00
N SER A 155 11.45 -3.97 -16.98
CA SER A 155 11.03 -3.80 -15.58
C SER A 155 10.78 -2.33 -15.23
N ARG A 156 11.57 -1.41 -15.79
CA ARG A 156 11.45 0.03 -15.52
C ARG A 156 10.19 0.62 -16.15
N GLN A 157 9.92 0.27 -17.41
CA GLN A 157 8.70 0.69 -18.11
C GLN A 157 7.45 0.16 -17.39
N GLN A 158 7.46 -1.13 -17.01
CA GLN A 158 6.35 -1.71 -16.26
C GLN A 158 6.13 -1.03 -14.91
N ALA A 159 7.20 -0.66 -14.20
CA ALA A 159 7.07 0.07 -12.93
C ALA A 159 6.48 1.48 -13.10
N GLU A 160 6.80 2.15 -14.21
CA GLU A 160 6.24 3.47 -14.55
C GLU A 160 4.75 3.35 -14.88
N SER A 161 4.37 2.39 -15.74
CA SER A 161 2.96 2.13 -16.04
C SER A 161 2.15 1.74 -14.80
N ASN A 162 2.70 0.90 -13.92
CA ASN A 162 2.03 0.52 -12.68
C ASN A 162 1.82 1.73 -11.76
N SER A 163 2.78 2.66 -11.70
CA SER A 163 2.65 3.89 -10.92
C SER A 163 1.57 4.82 -11.48
N GLU A 164 1.43 4.91 -12.81
CA GLU A 164 0.37 5.70 -13.44
C GLU A 164 -1.01 5.10 -13.16
N VAL A 165 -1.13 3.77 -13.27
CA VAL A 165 -2.37 3.05 -12.94
C VAL A 165 -2.76 3.27 -11.48
N GLU A 166 -1.81 3.19 -10.55
CA GLU A 166 -2.08 3.41 -9.12
C GLU A 166 -2.53 4.85 -8.82
N GLN A 167 -1.93 5.85 -9.48
CA GLN A 167 -2.36 7.25 -9.36
C GLN A 167 -3.77 7.46 -9.91
N LEU A 168 -4.07 6.90 -11.09
CA LEU A 168 -5.40 6.97 -11.69
C LEU A 168 -6.46 6.29 -10.82
N GLN A 169 -6.13 5.13 -10.23
CA GLN A 169 -7.03 4.43 -9.30
C GLN A 169 -7.32 5.26 -8.05
N LEU A 170 -6.31 5.90 -7.47
CA LEU A 170 -6.49 6.82 -6.34
C LEU A 170 -7.39 8.01 -6.71
N GLN A 171 -7.20 8.59 -7.90
CA GLN A 171 -8.00 9.70 -8.39
C GLN A 171 -9.46 9.29 -8.65
N LEU A 172 -9.68 8.15 -9.30
CA LEU A 172 -11.02 7.58 -9.51
C LEU A 172 -11.73 7.27 -8.20
N ARG A 173 -11.01 6.73 -7.20
CA ARG A 173 -11.56 6.51 -5.86
C ARG A 173 -12.04 7.81 -5.23
N GLY A 174 -11.27 8.89 -5.36
CA GLY A 174 -11.66 10.22 -4.90
C GLY A 174 -12.91 10.74 -5.61
N GLN A 175 -12.98 10.62 -6.94
CA GLN A 175 -14.16 11.03 -7.72
C GLN A 175 -15.41 10.26 -7.32
N ARG A 176 -15.30 8.94 -7.11
CA ARG A 176 -16.43 8.09 -6.74
C ARG A 176 -17.06 8.50 -5.41
N ILE A 177 -16.25 8.87 -4.41
CA ILE A 177 -16.75 9.38 -3.13
C ILE A 177 -17.60 10.65 -3.33
N LEU A 178 -17.13 11.55 -4.20
CA LEU A 178 -17.86 12.79 -4.50
C LEU A 178 -19.16 12.54 -5.26
N THR A 179 -19.17 11.61 -6.22
CA THR A 179 -20.40 11.27 -6.95
C THR A 179 -21.41 10.58 -6.05
N ASP A 180 -20.97 9.69 -5.16
CA ASP A 180 -21.83 8.99 -4.22
C ASP A 180 -22.45 9.96 -3.19
N ALA A 181 -21.70 11.00 -2.78
CA ALA A 181 -22.25 12.06 -1.93
C ALA A 181 -23.30 12.91 -2.66
N LYS A 182 -23.01 13.35 -3.89
CA LYS A 182 -23.93 14.15 -4.70
C LYS A 182 -25.20 13.41 -5.08
N THR A 183 -25.12 12.11 -5.34
CA THR A 183 -26.29 11.28 -5.67
C THR A 183 -27.23 11.14 -4.48
N LYS A 184 -26.69 10.88 -3.27
CA LYS A 184 -27.50 10.91 -2.05
C LYS A 184 -28.21 12.24 -1.82
N GLU A 185 -27.48 13.34 -2.00
CA GLU A 185 -28.05 14.68 -1.86
C GLU A 185 -29.18 14.92 -2.89
N ALA A 186 -29.00 14.45 -4.14
CA ALA A 186 -30.03 14.53 -5.17
C ALA A 186 -31.26 13.65 -4.85
N GLU A 187 -31.06 12.47 -4.28
CA GLU A 187 -32.15 11.59 -3.82
C GLU A 187 -32.97 12.24 -2.70
N GLU A 188 -32.30 12.88 -1.73
CA GLU A 188 -32.97 13.64 -0.66
C GLU A 188 -33.82 14.80 -1.22
N TYR A 189 -33.29 15.54 -2.19
CA TYR A 189 -34.04 16.60 -2.85
C TYR A 189 -35.24 16.06 -3.65
N GLN A 190 -35.09 14.94 -4.35
CA GLN A 190 -36.20 14.31 -5.07
C GLN A 190 -37.31 13.87 -4.12
N GLU A 191 -36.96 13.33 -2.96
CA GLU A 191 -37.94 12.92 -1.94
C GLU A 191 -38.69 14.12 -1.36
N GLN A 192 -37.99 15.23 -1.07
CA GLN A 192 -38.64 16.49 -0.63
C GLN A 192 -39.59 17.06 -1.69
N ILE A 193 -39.18 17.06 -2.96
CA ILE A 193 -40.03 17.52 -4.07
C ILE A 193 -41.29 16.65 -4.18
N ALA A 194 -41.15 15.33 -4.05
CA ALA A 194 -42.30 14.41 -4.08
C ALA A 194 -43.27 14.65 -2.92
N GLN A 195 -42.75 14.85 -1.70
CA GLN A 195 -43.58 15.16 -0.52
C GLN A 195 -44.32 16.48 -0.68
N LEU A 196 -43.64 17.52 -1.18
CA LEU A 196 -44.27 18.82 -1.48
C LEU A 196 -45.34 18.70 -2.56
N GLY A 197 -45.09 17.91 -3.61
CA GLY A 197 -46.08 17.61 -4.64
C GLY A 197 -47.36 17.00 -4.06
N ASN A 198 -47.23 15.94 -3.27
CA ASN A 198 -48.37 15.29 -2.60
C ASN A 198 -49.12 16.27 -1.68
N ALA A 199 -48.39 17.11 -0.93
CA ALA A 199 -49.00 18.10 -0.04
C ALA A 199 -49.79 19.19 -0.79
N ILE A 200 -49.32 19.58 -1.99
CA ILE A 200 -50.05 20.51 -2.86
C ILE A 200 -51.33 19.83 -3.36
N GLU A 201 -51.26 18.59 -3.84
CA GLU A 201 -52.44 17.84 -4.31
C GLU A 201 -53.50 17.67 -3.21
N ASP A 202 -53.09 17.38 -1.99
CA ASP A 202 -53.99 17.29 -0.84
C ASP A 202 -54.62 18.65 -0.48
N ARG A 203 -53.84 19.73 -0.57
CA ARG A 203 -54.32 21.10 -0.35
C ARG A 203 -55.38 21.48 -1.38
N ASP A 204 -55.14 21.18 -2.65
CA ASP A 204 -56.06 21.46 -3.75
C ASP A 204 -57.37 20.67 -3.58
N ARG A 205 -57.28 19.41 -3.13
CA ARG A 205 -58.46 18.60 -2.78
C ARG A 205 -59.29 19.22 -1.66
N GLN A 206 -58.65 19.67 -0.58
CA GLN A 206 -59.35 20.33 0.53
C GLN A 206 -60.03 21.64 0.11
N LEU A 207 -59.37 22.42 -0.75
CA LEU A 207 -59.95 23.66 -1.28
C LEU A 207 -61.20 23.39 -2.13
N LEU A 208 -61.17 22.34 -2.95
CA LEU A 208 -62.33 21.89 -3.71
C LEU A 208 -63.48 21.47 -2.78
N GLU A 209 -63.21 20.65 -1.77
CA GLU A 209 -64.22 20.24 -0.78
C GLU A 209 -64.84 21.43 -0.04
N GLN A 210 -64.01 22.40 0.36
CA GLN A 210 -64.49 23.64 0.99
C GLN A 210 -65.37 24.45 0.03
N GLN A 211 -64.97 24.59 -1.24
CA GLN A 211 -65.79 25.25 -2.27
C GLN A 211 -67.15 24.56 -2.43
N TYR A 212 -67.19 23.24 -2.56
CA TYR A 212 -68.45 22.50 -2.65
C TYR A 212 -69.33 22.74 -1.41
N SER A 213 -68.76 22.70 -0.20
CA SER A 213 -69.53 22.96 1.02
C SER A 213 -70.07 24.39 1.11
N LEU A 214 -69.31 25.39 0.64
CA LEU A 214 -69.74 26.78 0.61
C LEU A 214 -70.87 26.98 -0.39
N VAL A 215 -70.79 26.33 -1.55
CA VAL A 215 -71.87 26.34 -2.55
C VAL A 215 -73.13 25.69 -1.99
N ASP A 216 -73.03 24.53 -1.34
CA ASP A 216 -74.18 23.87 -0.69
C ASP A 216 -74.79 24.75 0.41
N ASN A 217 -73.96 25.40 1.23
CA ASN A 217 -74.43 26.34 2.24
C ASN A 217 -75.18 27.53 1.60
N ILE A 218 -74.64 28.13 0.52
CA ILE A 218 -75.31 29.25 -0.17
C ILE A 218 -76.65 28.80 -0.80
N LEU A 219 -76.71 27.61 -1.38
CA LEU A 219 -77.95 27.04 -1.92
C LEU A 219 -78.99 26.78 -0.83
N SER A 220 -78.56 26.32 0.36
CA SER A 220 -79.45 26.08 1.49
C SER A 220 -79.99 27.39 2.10
N VAL A 221 -79.16 28.44 2.20
CA VAL A 221 -79.56 29.78 2.69
C VAL A 221 -80.47 30.51 1.68
N SER A 222 -80.32 30.23 0.39
CA SER A 222 -81.20 30.76 -0.66
C SER A 222 -82.53 30.01 -0.78
N GLY A 223 -82.71 28.89 -0.04
CA GLY A 223 -83.91 28.06 -0.02
C GLY A 223 -85.00 28.51 0.96
N GLU A 224 -84.68 29.35 1.95
CA GLU A 224 -85.65 29.94 2.89
C GLU A 224 -86.16 31.30 2.38
N GLY A 225 -86.81 31.30 1.21
CA GLY A 225 -87.32 32.55 0.65
C GLY A 225 -87.95 32.48 -0.73
N ALA A 226 -88.74 31.44 -1.07
CA ALA A 226 -89.61 31.50 -2.24
C ALA A 226 -90.77 30.50 -2.17
N THR A 227 -91.83 30.83 -1.42
CA THR A 227 -93.17 30.38 -1.80
C THR A 227 -93.73 31.32 -2.87
N THR A 228 -94.17 30.69 -3.96
CA THR A 228 -95.10 31.17 -5.01
C THR A 228 -94.61 32.23 -5.99
N ALA A 229 -94.32 31.80 -7.23
CA ALA A 229 -95.19 32.01 -8.40
C ALA A 229 -94.39 31.99 -9.71
N GLY A 230 -94.95 31.35 -10.75
CA GLY A 230 -94.70 31.76 -12.14
C GLY A 230 -93.81 30.83 -12.96
N THR A 231 -94.46 29.82 -13.55
CA THR A 231 -94.28 29.30 -14.92
C THR A 231 -93.11 29.88 -15.73
N LYS A 232 -92.19 29.03 -16.20
CA LYS A 232 -91.47 29.30 -17.47
C LYS A 232 -91.26 28.08 -18.35
N CYS A 233 -91.65 28.31 -19.61
CA CYS A 233 -91.35 27.56 -20.82
C CYS A 233 -89.86 27.26 -21.01
N ALA A 234 -89.66 26.21 -21.79
CA ALA A 234 -88.42 25.65 -22.32
C ALA A 234 -87.54 26.60 -23.16
N ALA A 235 -86.23 26.33 -23.12
CA ALA A 235 -85.25 26.38 -24.22
C ALA A 235 -83.91 25.82 -23.66
N SER A 236 -83.38 24.68 -24.14
CA SER A 236 -82.34 24.56 -25.20
C SER A 236 -81.01 25.22 -24.83
N THR A 237 -79.79 24.72 -25.04
CA THR A 237 -79.16 23.50 -25.60
C THR A 237 -77.64 23.73 -25.48
N GLN A 238 -76.86 22.67 -25.22
CA GLN A 238 -75.41 22.47 -25.48
C GLN A 238 -74.35 23.54 -25.09
N ALA A 239 -73.32 23.08 -24.38
CA ALA A 239 -71.95 23.03 -24.92
C ALA A 239 -71.08 22.12 -24.06
N GLY A 240 -70.59 21.03 -24.65
CA GLY A 240 -69.41 20.34 -24.15
C GLY A 240 -68.15 21.15 -24.46
N HIS A 241 -67.09 20.93 -23.69
CA HIS A 241 -65.73 21.09 -24.17
C HIS A 241 -64.76 20.22 -23.37
N ASP A 242 -64.00 19.45 -24.16
CA ASP A 242 -62.82 18.66 -23.84
C ASP A 242 -61.74 19.47 -23.12
N ILE A 243 -60.90 18.80 -22.33
CA ILE A 243 -59.46 19.11 -22.26
C ILE A 243 -58.67 17.80 -22.12
N PHE A 244 -57.79 17.56 -23.10
CA PHE A 244 -56.61 16.69 -23.06
C PHE A 244 -55.47 17.39 -22.31
#